data_AF-A0A3A6TPW2-F1
#
_entry.id   AF-A0A3A6TPW2-F1
#
_cell.length_a   1.000
_cell.length_b   1.000
_cell.length_c   1.000
_cell.angle_alpha   90.00
_cell.angle_beta   90.00
_cell.angle_gamma   90.00
#
_symmetry.space_group_name_H-M   'P 1'
#
loop_
_entity.id
_entity.type
_entity.pdbx_description
1 polymer ?
#
loop_
_entity_poly.entity_id
_entity_poly.type
_entity_poly.pdbx_seq_one_letter_code
_entity_poly.pdbx_strand_id
1 'polypeptide(L)'
;YIDSETKQTQIKTLPTLKFLWQILQHVIPKGFRRVRDYGLLHGGASKTLKKIQLCLIMAHKLDLSIIKPVARKKAQCLCRCCQQPMNFLGITRPFGYG
;
A
#
# COMPACT_ATOMS: atom_id res chain seq x y z
N TYR A 1 -10.97 17.15 22.05
CA TYR A 1 -11.98 17.59 21.05
C TYR A 1 -12.27 19.06 21.33
N ILE A 2 -12.41 19.87 20.28
CA ILE A 2 -12.84 21.27 20.44
C ILE A 2 -14.35 21.28 20.29
N ASP A 3 -15.03 21.68 21.36
CA ASP A 3 -16.48 21.79 21.37
C ASP A 3 -16.93 22.94 20.46
N SER A 4 -17.88 22.68 19.56
CA SER A 4 -18.28 23.66 18.53
C SER A 4 -19.02 24.87 19.09
N GLU A 5 -19.73 24.69 20.20
CA GLU A 5 -20.53 25.75 20.83
C GLU A 5 -19.66 26.61 21.74
N THR A 6 -18.83 25.96 22.55
CA THR A 6 -18.03 26.65 23.58
C THR A 6 -16.61 27.00 23.11
N LYS A 7 -16.15 26.43 21.99
CA LYS A 7 -14.78 26.56 21.45
C LYS A 7 -13.65 26.18 22.42
N GLN A 8 -13.98 25.48 23.50
CA GLN A 8 -12.99 25.04 24.50
C GLN A 8 -12.47 23.64 24.18
N THR A 9 -11.22 23.38 24.56
CA THR A 9 -10.61 22.07 24.43
C THR A 9 -11.10 21.19 25.58
N GLN A 10 -11.76 20.08 25.25
CA GLN A 10 -12.28 19.13 26.23
C GLN A 10 -11.78 17.71 25.97
N ILE A 11 -11.67 16.94 27.06
CA ILE A 11 -11.37 15.50 27.05
C ILE A 11 -12.71 14.75 27.13
N LYS A 12 -12.92 13.81 26.22
CA LYS A 12 -14.15 13.00 26.18
C LYS A 12 -13.79 11.52 26.27
N THR A 13 -14.44 10.81 27.19
CA THR A 13 -14.34 9.36 27.29
C THR A 13 -15.42 8.74 26.40
N LEU A 14 -15.01 7.82 25.53
CA LEU A 14 -15.90 7.20 24.54
C LEU A 14 -15.73 5.67 24.58
N PRO A 15 -16.78 4.90 24.29
CA PRO A 15 -16.63 3.48 24.02
C PRO A 15 -15.65 3.26 22.85
N THR A 16 -14.79 2.24 22.98
CA THR A 16 -13.68 1.97 22.05
C THR A 16 -14.11 1.97 20.58
N LEU A 17 -15.27 1.36 20.28
CA LEU A 17 -15.77 1.25 18.91
C LEU A 17 -16.14 2.63 18.32
N LYS A 18 -16.80 3.49 19.12
CA LYS A 18 -17.16 4.85 18.70
C LYS A 18 -15.92 5.71 18.49
N PHE A 19 -14.92 5.57 19.36
CA PHE A 19 -13.65 6.27 19.21
C PHE A 19 -12.94 5.91 17.89
N LEU A 20 -12.81 4.61 17.59
CA LEU A 20 -12.22 4.14 16.32
C LEU A 20 -12.97 4.67 15.10
N TRP A 21 -14.31 4.66 15.13
CA TRP A 21 -15.14 5.18 14.05
C TRP A 21 -14.93 6.68 13.80
N GLN A 22 -14.83 7.49 14.86
CA GLN A 22 -14.57 8.93 14.74
C GLN A 22 -13.15 9.21 14.22
N ILE A 23 -12.15 8.44 14.65
CA ILE A 23 -10.79 8.55 14.12
C ILE A 23 -10.78 8.26 12.63
N LEU A 24 -11.41 7.18 12.18
CA LEU A 24 -11.43 6.80 10.76
C LEU A 24 -12.06 7.90 9.89
N GLN A 25 -13.11 8.56 10.37
CA GLN A 25 -13.73 9.69 9.67
C GLN A 25 -12.78 10.89 9.51
N HIS A 26 -11.94 11.18 10.52
CA HIS A 26 -11.04 12.34 10.49
C HIS A 26 -9.70 12.06 9.81
N VAL A 27 -9.18 10.84 9.91
CA VAL A 27 -7.87 10.46 9.36
C VAL A 27 -7.95 10.17 7.85
N ILE A 28 -9.16 10.01 7.29
CA ILE A 28 -9.35 9.70 5.87
C ILE A 28 -10.05 10.86 5.12
N PRO A 29 -9.46 12.08 5.09
CA PRO A 29 -10.12 13.23 4.45
C PRO A 29 -10.11 13.17 2.91
N LYS A 30 -9.34 12.26 2.28
CA LYS A 30 -9.24 12.13 0.80
C LYS A 30 -9.27 10.68 0.30
N GLY A 31 -9.74 9.74 1.12
CA GLY A 31 -9.74 8.31 0.81
C GLY A 31 -8.46 7.57 1.23
N PHE A 32 -8.47 6.24 1.11
CA PHE A 32 -7.32 5.40 1.43
C PHE A 32 -6.22 5.58 0.39
N ARG A 33 -5.06 6.09 0.81
CA ARG A 33 -3.86 6.08 -0.03
C ARG A 33 -3.21 4.70 0.06
N ARG A 34 -2.83 4.13 -1.07
CA ARG A 34 -2.07 2.87 -1.10
C ARG A 34 -0.76 3.06 -0.35
N VAL A 35 -0.63 2.44 0.81
CA VAL A 35 0.64 2.34 1.51
C VAL A 35 1.54 1.45 0.67
N ARG A 36 2.67 1.99 0.23
CA ARG A 36 3.59 1.22 -0.60
C ARG A 36 4.40 0.29 0.26
N ASP A 37 4.89 0.70 1.43
CA ASP A 37 5.95 0.02 2.19
C ASP A 37 5.47 -1.02 3.21
N TYR A 38 4.17 -1.07 3.48
CA TYR A 38 3.58 -1.93 4.49
C TYR A 38 2.42 -2.76 3.93
N GLY A 39 2.00 -3.76 4.69
CA GLY A 39 0.94 -4.68 4.33
C GLY A 39 1.41 -5.80 3.41
N LEU A 40 0.52 -6.77 3.18
CA LEU A 40 0.83 -8.01 2.50
C LEU A 40 1.17 -7.83 1.01
N LEU A 41 0.80 -6.68 0.42
CA LEU A 41 0.98 -6.38 -1.02
C LEU A 41 2.20 -5.49 -1.33
N HIS A 42 3.02 -5.14 -0.32
CA HIS A 42 4.30 -4.48 -0.57
C HIS A 42 5.33 -5.46 -1.14
N GLY A 43 6.30 -4.96 -1.92
CA GLY A 43 7.37 -5.75 -2.55
C GLY A 43 8.16 -6.61 -1.56
N GLY A 44 8.47 -6.09 -0.37
CA GLY A 44 9.17 -6.83 0.68
C GLY A 44 8.37 -7.99 1.31
N ALA A 45 7.03 -7.94 1.25
CA ALA A 45 6.16 -8.93 1.89
C ALA A 45 5.89 -10.17 1.01
N SER A 46 6.48 -10.25 -0.19
CA SER A 46 6.20 -11.30 -1.18
C SER A 46 6.33 -12.73 -0.64
N LYS A 47 7.35 -12.99 0.20
CA LYS A 47 7.56 -14.33 0.80
C LYS A 47 6.46 -14.67 1.80
N THR A 48 6.10 -13.73 2.67
CA THR A 48 5.04 -13.89 3.67
C THR A 48 3.68 -14.06 3.01
N LEU A 49 3.38 -13.25 1.99
CA LEU A 49 2.15 -13.37 1.21
C LEU A 49 2.00 -14.77 0.59
N LYS A 50 3.06 -15.31 -0.02
CA LYS A 50 3.04 -16.68 -0.58
C LYS A 50 2.75 -17.74 0.47
N LYS A 51 3.35 -17.63 1.67
CA LYS A 51 3.06 -18.57 2.78
C LYS A 51 1.60 -18.52 3.20
N ILE A 52 1.06 -17.31 3.38
CA ILE A 52 -0.35 -17.11 3.74
C ILE A 52 -1.27 -17.71 2.66
N GLN A 53 -1.00 -17.42 1.39
CA GLN A 53 -1.75 -17.99 0.26
C GLN A 53 -1.72 -19.52 0.29
N LEU A 54 -0.56 -20.13 0.51
CA LEU A 54 -0.44 -21.59 0.61
C LEU A 54 -1.26 -22.16 1.77
N CYS A 55 -1.18 -21.56 2.96
CA CYS A 55 -1.98 -21.98 4.11
C CYS A 55 -3.48 -21.88 3.82
N LEU A 56 -3.93 -20.83 3.13
CA LEU A 56 -5.34 -20.66 2.75
C LEU A 56 -5.80 -21.68 1.71
N ILE A 57 -4.93 -22.05 0.76
CA ILE A 57 -5.21 -23.11 -0.21
C ILE A 57 -5.33 -24.46 0.51
N MET A 58 -4.39 -24.78 1.40
CA MET A 58 -4.44 -26.01 2.21
C MET A 58 -5.68 -26.06 3.11
N ALA A 59 -6.14 -24.91 3.61
CA ALA A 59 -7.36 -24.80 4.38
C ALA A 59 -8.65 -24.82 3.52
N HIS A 60 -8.53 -25.00 2.19
CA HIS A 60 -9.63 -24.92 1.22
C HIS A 60 -10.41 -23.59 1.30
N LYS A 61 -9.74 -22.50 1.71
CA LYS A 61 -10.31 -21.14 1.81
C LYS A 61 -9.96 -20.25 0.62
N LEU A 62 -9.04 -20.68 -0.23
CA LEU A 62 -8.59 -19.92 -1.38
C LEU A 62 -8.36 -20.85 -2.57
N ASP A 63 -9.03 -20.56 -3.68
CA ASP A 63 -8.80 -21.21 -4.96
C ASP A 63 -8.09 -20.25 -5.91
N LEU A 64 -6.83 -20.57 -6.24
CA LEU A 64 -6.02 -19.77 -7.15
C LEU A 64 -6.30 -20.06 -8.63
N SER A 65 -7.03 -21.14 -8.96
CA SER A 65 -7.36 -21.50 -10.35
C SER A 65 -8.22 -20.44 -11.05
N ILE A 66 -8.92 -19.61 -10.26
CA ILE A 66 -9.75 -18.50 -10.71
C ILE A 66 -8.90 -17.31 -11.17
N ILE A 67 -7.69 -17.16 -10.63
CA ILE A 67 -6.82 -16.01 -10.88
C ILE A 67 -5.94 -16.30 -12.09
N LYS A 68 -6.41 -15.92 -13.28
CA LYS A 68 -5.59 -15.99 -14.50
C LYS A 68 -4.38 -15.06 -14.34
N PRO A 69 -3.14 -15.55 -14.57
CA PRO A 69 -1.97 -14.69 -14.55
C PRO A 69 -2.10 -13.64 -15.65
N VAL A 70 -2.28 -12.38 -15.27
CA VAL A 70 -2.26 -11.27 -16.21
C VAL A 70 -0.80 -11.07 -16.62
N ALA A 71 -0.44 -11.53 -17.82
CA ALA A 71 0.83 -11.22 -18.43
C ALA A 71 0.88 -9.70 -18.70
N ARG A 72 1.52 -8.96 -17.79
CA ARG A 72 1.76 -7.53 -18.00
C ARG A 72 2.89 -7.38 -19.00
N LYS A 73 2.63 -6.71 -20.13
CA LYS A 73 3.69 -6.27 -21.03
C LYS A 73 4.65 -5.39 -20.23
N LYS A 74 5.92 -5.78 -20.16
CA LYS A 74 6.95 -4.92 -19.55
C LYS A 74 7.02 -3.64 -20.38
N ALA A 75 6.93 -2.49 -19.72
CA ALA A 75 7.16 -1.21 -20.39
C ALA A 75 8.60 -1.21 -20.90
N GLN A 76 8.79 -0.95 -22.19
CA GLN A 76 10.11 -0.74 -22.78
C GLN A 76 10.43 0.75 -22.69
N CYS A 77 11.51 1.10 -21.99
CA CYS A 77 12.05 2.45 -22.04
C CYS A 77 12.85 2.60 -23.34
N LEU A 78 12.37 3.40 -24.27
CA LEU A 78 13.07 3.67 -25.52
C LEU A 78 13.99 4.88 -25.36
N CYS A 79 15.17 4.82 -25.98
CA CYS A 79 16.08 5.96 -26.05
C CYS A 79 15.45 7.08 -26.89
N ARG A 80 15.43 8.30 -26.37
CA ARG A 80 14.87 9.47 -27.08
C ARG A 80 15.61 9.81 -28.38
N CYS A 81 16.88 9.41 -28.52
CA CYS A 81 17.69 9.73 -29.70
C CYS A 81 17.58 8.66 -30.80
N CYS A 82 17.61 7.37 -30.44
CA CYS A 82 17.69 6.27 -31.42
C CYS A 82 16.47 5.33 -31.41
N GLN A 83 15.48 5.56 -30.54
CA GLN A 83 14.28 4.73 -30.36
C GLN A 83 14.54 3.25 -30.05
N GLN A 84 15.78 2.89 -29.71
CA GLN A 84 16.14 1.53 -29.31
C GLN A 84 15.83 1.28 -27.84
N PRO A 85 15.51 0.04 -27.43
CA PRO A 85 15.26 -0.32 -26.04
C PRO A 85 16.51 -0.08 -25.18
N MET A 86 16.33 0.66 -24.09
CA MET A 86 17.39 0.94 -23.13
C MET A 86 17.58 -0.22 -22.15
N ASN A 87 18.84 -0.52 -21.85
CA ASN A 87 19.20 -1.43 -20.77
C ASN A 87 19.25 -0.68 -19.43
N PHE A 88 18.61 -1.25 -18.41
CA PHE A 88 18.69 -0.74 -17.05
C PHE A 88 20.04 -1.11 -16.45
N LEU A 89 20.86 -0.10 -16.13
CA LEU A 89 22.21 -0.30 -15.59
C LEU A 89 22.26 -0.38 -14.05
N GLY A 90 21.19 0.04 -13.35
CA GLY A 90 21.13 0.06 -11.89
C GLY A 90 20.62 1.39 -11.33
N ILE A 91 20.49 1.46 -10.01
CA ILE A 91 20.20 2.71 -9.28
C ILE A 91 21.50 3.15 -8.63
N THR A 92 22.07 4.26 -9.08
CA THR A 92 23.18 4.93 -8.39
C THR A 92 22.60 5.99 -7.47
N ARG A 93 23.08 6.03 -6.22
CA ARG A 93 22.86 7.22 -5.39
C ARG A 93 23.74 8.33 -5.98
N PRO A 94 23.19 9.55 -6.21
CA PRO A 94 24.04 10.66 -6.60
C PRO A 94 25.10 10.85 -5.51
N PHE A 95 26.38 10.84 -5.91
CA PHE A 95 27.47 11.20 -5.01
C PHE A 95 27.37 12.70 -4.73
N GLY A 96 27.13 13.08 -3.48
CA GLY A 96 27.31 14.45 -2.98
C GLY A 96 26.02 15.24 -2.76
N TYR A 97 25.49 15.17 -1.54
CA TYR A 97 25.15 16.33 -0.71
C TYR A 97 25.29 15.87 0.75
N GLY A 98 26.48 16.09 1.29
CA GLY A 98 26.89 15.90 2.68
C GLY A 98 28.09 16.78 2.91
#